data_AF-A0A3L6J8U3-F1
#
_entry.id   AF-A0A3L6J8U3-F1
#
_cell.length_a   1.000
_cell.length_b   1.000
_cell.length_c   1.000
_cell.angle_alpha   90.00
_cell.angle_beta   90.00
_cell.angle_gamma   90.00
#
_symmetry.space_group_name_H-M   'P 1'
#
loop_
_entity.id
_entity.type
_entity.pdbx_description
1 polymer ?
#
loop_
_entity_poly.entity_id
_entity_poly.type
_entity_poly.pdbx_seq_one_letter_code
_entity_poly.pdbx_strand_id
1 'polypeptide(L)'
;MPLTRLCGLLVVSMTDGLKWLQCPICKETVYWKVPEKVLKNVKRFPTPVIIKHEDHYVVCYVDSHYQVADTEIASAFIEAKAKE
;
A
#
# COMPACT_ATOMS: atom_id res chain seq x y z
N MET A 1 -29.08 -9.72 7.25
CA MET A 1 -28.54 -9.40 8.59
C MET A 1 -27.88 -10.67 9.13
N PRO A 2 -26.72 -10.61 9.82
CA PRO A 2 -26.26 -9.51 10.67
C PRO A 2 -24.92 -8.86 10.25
N LEU A 3 -24.78 -7.62 10.69
CA LEU A 3 -23.56 -6.83 10.73
C LEU A 3 -22.57 -7.48 11.70
N THR A 4 -21.33 -7.70 11.26
CA THR A 4 -20.18 -7.87 12.15
C THR A 4 -19.28 -6.65 11.99
N ARG A 5 -19.37 -5.76 12.97
CA ARG A 5 -18.27 -4.87 13.34
C ARG A 5 -17.05 -5.75 13.63
N LEU A 6 -16.00 -5.64 12.83
CA LEU A 6 -14.65 -6.03 13.24
C LEU A 6 -13.70 -4.90 12.87
N CYS A 7 -13.20 -4.30 13.94
CA CYS A 7 -12.01 -3.48 13.98
C CYS A 7 -10.83 -4.33 13.47
N GLY A 8 -9.98 -3.74 12.62
CA GLY A 8 -8.78 -4.39 12.08
C GLY A 8 -8.84 -4.56 10.57
N LEU A 9 -8.02 -3.78 9.86
CA LEU A 9 -7.74 -3.90 8.42
C LEU A 9 -7.51 -5.37 8.04
N LEU A 10 -8.52 -6.01 7.47
CA LEU A 10 -8.43 -7.32 6.84
C LEU A 10 -8.49 -7.09 5.34
N VAL A 11 -7.31 -6.88 4.74
CA VAL A 11 -7.13 -6.98 3.29
C VAL A 11 -7.26 -8.47 2.92
N VAL A 12 -8.50 -8.93 2.70
CA VAL A 12 -8.73 -10.32 2.24
C VAL A 12 -8.74 -10.35 0.72
N SER A 13 -7.82 -11.16 0.18
CA SER A 13 -7.63 -11.48 -1.23
C SER A 13 -8.86 -12.15 -1.85
N MET A 14 -9.30 -11.64 -3.00
CA MET A 14 -10.08 -12.36 -4.00
C MET A 14 -9.55 -11.96 -5.38
N THR A 15 -8.86 -12.91 -6.04
CA THR A 15 -8.52 -13.01 -7.47
C THR A 15 -7.60 -11.93 -8.10
N ASP A 16 -6.50 -12.38 -8.74
CA ASP A 16 -5.58 -11.63 -9.62
C ASP A 16 -4.57 -10.63 -9.03
N GLY A 17 -4.20 -10.76 -7.75
CA GLY A 17 -3.20 -9.85 -7.15
C GLY A 17 -3.68 -8.40 -7.05
N LEU A 18 -4.99 -8.18 -7.24
CA LEU A 18 -5.66 -6.92 -6.99
C LEU A 18 -5.80 -6.75 -5.48
N LYS A 19 -5.18 -5.70 -4.96
CA LYS A 19 -5.25 -5.26 -3.57
C LYS A 19 -6.10 -3.99 -3.51
N TRP A 20 -6.72 -3.78 -2.37
CA TRP A 20 -7.47 -2.56 -2.11
C TRP A 20 -7.12 -2.02 -0.73
N LEU A 21 -7.24 -0.70 -0.57
CA LEU A 21 -7.14 -0.02 0.71
C LEU A 21 -8.09 1.17 0.71
N GLN A 22 -8.55 1.58 1.89
CA GLN A 22 -9.26 2.84 2.03
C GLN A 22 -8.24 3.93 2.33
N CYS A 23 -8.21 4.98 1.50
CA CYS A 23 -7.35 6.11 1.77
C CYS A 23 -7.87 6.86 3.03
N PRO A 24 -7.07 7.00 4.10
CA PRO A 24 -7.46 7.75 5.29
C PRO A 24 -7.54 9.27 5.08
N ILE A 25 -7.01 9.82 3.98
CA ILE A 25 -7.16 11.25 3.64
C ILE A 25 -8.55 11.51 3.01
N CYS A 26 -8.78 11.03 1.80
CA CYS A 26 -10.01 11.30 1.05
C CYS A 26 -11.17 10.33 1.37
N LYS A 27 -10.90 9.24 2.10
CA LYS A 27 -11.85 8.16 2.43
C LYS A 27 -12.30 7.30 1.25
N GLU A 28 -11.73 7.51 0.07
CA GLU A 28 -11.99 6.70 -1.12
C GLU A 28 -11.29 5.35 -1.07
N THR A 29 -11.83 4.38 -1.80
CA THR A 29 -11.24 3.04 -1.94
C THR A 29 -10.29 3.03 -3.14
N VAL A 30 -9.01 2.79 -2.88
CA VAL A 30 -7.97 2.65 -3.89
C VAL A 30 -7.78 1.19 -4.22
N TYR A 31 -7.97 0.84 -5.49
CA TYR A 31 -7.66 -0.49 -6.04
C TYR A 31 -6.34 -0.43 -6.81
N TRP A 32 -5.46 -1.39 -6.56
CA TRP A 32 -4.16 -1.44 -7.22
C TRP A 32 -3.67 -2.88 -7.37
N LYS A 33 -2.75 -3.12 -8.31
CA LYS A 33 -2.15 -4.44 -8.55
C LYS A 33 -0.70 -4.44 -8.11
N VAL A 34 -0.28 -5.51 -7.45
CA VAL A 34 1.12 -5.68 -7.06
C VAL A 34 1.97 -5.89 -8.34
N PRO A 35 3.01 -5.07 -8.59
CA PRO A 35 3.82 -5.17 -9.80
C PRO A 35 4.85 -6.33 -9.69
N GLU A 36 4.38 -7.57 -9.70
CA GLU A 36 5.20 -8.78 -9.44
C GLU A 36 6.46 -8.86 -10.31
N LYS A 37 6.37 -8.51 -11.60
CA LYS A 37 7.53 -8.53 -12.53
C LYS A 37 8.65 -7.60 -12.09
N VAL A 38 8.31 -6.45 -11.50
CA VAL A 38 9.28 -5.47 -11.01
C VAL A 38 9.84 -5.93 -9.67
N LEU A 39 8.98 -6.46 -8.79
CA LEU A 39 9.37 -6.97 -7.48
C LEU A 39 10.31 -8.17 -7.54
N LYS A 40 10.28 -9.00 -8.59
CA LYS A 40 11.25 -10.09 -8.78
C LYS A 40 12.71 -9.63 -8.84
N ASN A 41 12.96 -8.37 -9.19
CA ASN A 41 14.30 -7.81 -9.36
C ASN A 41 14.76 -6.95 -8.17
N VAL A 42 13.95 -6.80 -7.13
CA VAL A 42 14.29 -5.98 -5.96
C VAL A 42 15.21 -6.75 -5.02
N LYS A 43 16.17 -6.03 -4.41
CA LYS A 43 17.20 -6.65 -3.57
C LYS A 43 16.81 -6.80 -2.11
N ARG A 44 15.80 -6.07 -1.63
CA ARG A 44 15.45 -5.98 -0.21
C ARG A 44 13.94 -5.92 -0.02
N PHE A 45 13.46 -6.70 0.94
CA PHE A 45 12.09 -6.65 1.42
C PHE A 45 12.02 -6.12 2.88
N PRO A 46 10.90 -5.50 3.28
CA PRO A 46 9.79 -5.12 2.41
C PRO A 46 10.19 -3.97 1.46
N THR A 47 9.69 -4.00 0.22
CA THR A 47 9.94 -2.95 -0.78
C THR A 47 8.78 -1.95 -0.79
N PRO A 48 9.04 -0.64 -0.75
CA PRO A 48 8.00 0.37 -0.91
C PRO A 48 7.47 0.40 -2.35
N VAL A 49 6.17 0.27 -2.50
CA VAL A 49 5.42 0.52 -3.74
C VAL A 49 4.66 1.83 -3.57
N ILE A 50 5.02 2.83 -4.38
CA ILE A 50 4.40 4.16 -4.32
C ILE A 50 3.23 4.20 -5.28
N ILE A 51 2.04 4.46 -4.75
CA ILE A 51 0.79 4.62 -5.50
C ILE A 51 0.43 6.10 -5.45
N LYS A 52 0.39 6.75 -6.61
CA LYS A 52 -0.11 8.12 -6.71
C LYS A 52 -1.64 8.10 -6.66
N HIS A 53 -2.22 8.81 -5.70
CA HIS A 53 -3.66 8.97 -5.56
C HIS A 53 -3.99 10.46 -5.46
N GLU A 54 -4.49 11.02 -6.56
CA GLU A 54 -4.84 12.43 -6.68
C GLU A 54 -3.69 13.38 -6.28
N ASP A 55 -3.81 14.04 -5.12
CA ASP A 55 -2.92 15.04 -4.56
C ASP A 55 -1.93 14.48 -3.51
N HIS A 56 -1.96 13.17 -3.24
CA HIS A 56 -1.11 12.53 -2.25
C HIS A 56 -0.57 11.17 -2.73
N TYR A 57 0.33 10.62 -1.93
CA TYR A 57 0.96 9.32 -2.20
C TYR A 57 0.59 8.33 -1.11
N VAL A 58 0.28 7.11 -1.53
CA VAL A 58 0.15 5.95 -0.66
C VAL A 58 1.37 5.06 -0.86
N VAL A 59 2.11 4.81 0.21
CA VAL A 59 3.30 3.96 0.20
C VAL A 59 2.92 2.62 0.81
N CYS A 60 2.86 1.60 -0.03
CA CYS A 60 2.57 0.23 0.41
C CYS A 60 3.87 -0.56 0.49
N TYR A 61 4.24 -1.05 1.66
CA TYR A 61 5.38 -1.92 1.84
C TYR A 61 4.96 -3.36 1.52
N VAL A 62 5.55 -3.93 0.48
CA VAL A 62 5.25 -5.30 0.01
C VAL A 62 6.37 -6.24 0.42
N ASP A 63 6.03 -7.41 0.97
CA ASP A 63 6.98 -8.44 1.38
C ASP A 63 7.37 -9.41 0.23
N SER A 64 8.23 -10.39 0.54
CA SER A 64 8.69 -11.39 -0.44
C SER A 64 7.60 -12.35 -0.91
N HIS A 65 6.45 -12.40 -0.24
CA HIS A 65 5.27 -13.21 -0.61
C HIS A 65 4.21 -12.38 -1.33
N TYR A 66 4.56 -11.16 -1.78
CA TYR A 66 3.67 -10.21 -2.44
C TYR A 66 2.46 -9.81 -1.57
N GLN A 67 2.61 -9.87 -0.24
CA GLN A 67 1.63 -9.37 0.71
C GLN A 67 1.98 -7.95 1.15
N VAL A 68 0.95 -7.16 1.46
CA VAL A 68 1.14 -5.84 2.05
C VAL A 68 1.51 -6.04 3.52
N ALA A 69 2.72 -5.64 3.87
CA ALA A 69 3.24 -5.69 5.23
C ALA A 69 2.87 -4.44 6.03
N ASP A 70 2.83 -3.28 5.36
CA ASP A 70 2.48 -2.00 5.99
C ASP A 70 2.02 -0.96 4.94
N THR A 71 1.37 0.11 5.40
CA THR A 71 0.88 1.22 4.58
C THR A 71 1.12 2.56 5.25
N GLU A 72 1.82 3.46 4.55
CA GLU A 72 2.05 4.85 4.95
C GLU A 72 1.49 5.81 3.92
N ILE A 73 1.28 7.07 4.32
CA ILE A 73 0.72 8.09 3.44
C ILE A 73 1.46 9.40 3.58
N ALA A 74 1.74 10.00 2.43
CA ALA A 74 2.37 11.29 2.32
C ALA A 74 1.45 12.24 1.52
N SER A 75 0.72 13.10 2.23
CA SER A 75 0.01 14.26 1.66
C SER A 75 0.87 15.53 1.65
N ALA A 76 1.83 15.60 2.56
CA ALA A 76 2.79 16.70 2.64
C ALA A 76 4.13 16.13 3.11
N PHE A 77 5.23 16.61 2.54
CA PHE A 77 6.57 16.25 2.96
C PHE A 77 7.48 17.48 2.95
N ILE A 78 8.49 17.44 3.80
CA ILE A 78 9.59 18.41 3.81
C ILE A 78 10.83 17.64 3.38
N GLU A 79 11.51 18.13 2.36
CA GLU A 79 12.74 17.51 1.89
C GLU A 79 13.87 17.73 2.90
N ALA A 80 14.56 16.64 3.25
CA ALA A 80 15.77 16.67 4.06
C ALA A 80 16.90 15.96 3.31
N LYS A 81 18.13 16.46 3.49
CA LYS A 81 19.32 15.85 2.90
C LYS A 81 19.93 14.86 3.89
N ALA A 82 20.34 13.69 3.40
CA ALA A 82 21.14 12.76 4.19
C ALA A 82 22.50 13.41 4.50
N LYS A 83 23.04 13.11 5.69
CA LYS A 83 24.42 13.44 6.02
C LYS A 83 25.33 12.46 5.27
N GLU A 84 26.32 13.00 4.58
CA GLU A 84 27.37 12.22 3.90
C GLU A 84 28.12 11.29 4.86
#